data_AF-A0A0C9YQA1-F1
#
_entry.id   AF-A0A0C9YQA1-F1
#
_cell.length_a   1.000
_cell.length_b   1.000
_cell.length_c   1.000
_cell.angle_alpha   90.00
_cell.angle_beta   90.00
_cell.angle_gamma   90.00
#
_symmetry.space_group_name_H-M   'P 1'
#
loop_
_entity.id
_entity.type
_entity.pdbx_description
1 polymer ?
#
loop_
_entity_poly.entity_id
_entity_poly.type
_entity_poly.pdbx_seq_one_letter_code
_entity_poly.pdbx_strand_id
1 'polypeptide(L)'
;MGRGRTTTGMVTACLIASTMKFGEQQNDKVAEDDLATEIYDPMDGPSEEEVYLAGEYKTILQLVGILSHGKVAKRMTDRAIDLMQDVQNLRKAIYDYKLKAEACEKGSAKGRQLVNITVNYLYRYGTLIVFANYLIEMREKQGLGVTFPEWLHEHREITKLLERRSLD
;
A
#
# COMPACT_ATOMS: atom_id res chain seq x y z
N MET A 1 18.24 13.27 7.96
CA MET A 1 18.15 11.81 8.23
C MET A 1 17.09 11.18 7.34
N GLY A 2 17.43 10.08 6.65
CA GLY A 2 16.64 9.47 5.56
C GLY A 2 15.41 8.67 5.98
N ARG A 3 14.44 9.30 6.67
CA ARG A 3 13.27 8.62 7.28
C ARG A 3 12.46 7.72 6.34
N GLY A 4 12.43 8.00 5.03
CA GLY A 4 11.70 7.18 4.06
C GLY A 4 12.52 6.07 3.39
N ARG A 5 13.85 6.20 3.30
CA ARG A 5 14.67 5.30 2.47
C ARG A 5 14.88 3.94 3.11
N THR A 6 15.19 3.93 4.41
CA THR A 6 15.39 2.70 5.17
C THR A 6 14.11 1.88 5.26
N THR A 7 12.99 2.52 5.61
CA THR A 7 11.69 1.84 5.69
C THR A 7 11.28 1.23 4.36
N THR A 8 11.38 1.98 3.25
CA THR A 8 11.09 1.42 1.92
C THR A 8 11.99 0.22 1.60
N GLY A 9 13.31 0.31 1.85
CA GLY A 9 14.22 -0.81 1.62
C GLY A 9 13.88 -2.06 2.45
N MET A 10 13.55 -1.88 3.74
CA MET A 10 13.16 -2.99 4.62
C MET A 10 11.85 -3.64 4.17
N VAL A 11 10.84 -2.85 3.78
CA VAL A 11 9.57 -3.37 3.27
C VAL A 11 9.78 -4.11 1.95
N THR A 12 10.54 -3.55 1.01
CA THR A 12 10.90 -4.22 -0.25
C THR A 12 11.58 -5.56 0.00
N ALA A 13 12.57 -5.62 0.90
CA ALA A 13 13.25 -6.86 1.26
C ALA A 13 12.31 -7.89 1.91
N CYS A 14 11.42 -7.42 2.80
CA CYS A 14 10.40 -8.26 3.44
C CYS A 14 9.44 -8.85 2.41
N LEU A 15 8.99 -8.06 1.44
CA LEU A 15 8.13 -8.52 0.35
C LEU A 15 8.81 -9.61 -0.48
N ILE A 16 10.05 -9.38 -0.92
CA ILE A 16 10.83 -10.39 -1.69
C ILE A 16 10.94 -11.70 -0.91
N ALA A 17 11.35 -11.63 0.37
CA ALA A 17 11.51 -12.81 1.21
C ALA A 17 10.18 -13.54 1.47
N SER A 18 9.07 -12.79 1.61
CA SER A 18 7.74 -13.35 1.84
C SER A 18 7.20 -14.05 0.60
N THR A 19 7.40 -13.48 -0.59
CA THR A 19 6.99 -14.11 -1.86
C THR A 19 7.77 -15.38 -2.16
N MET A 20 9.05 -15.45 -1.78
CA MET A 20 9.85 -16.68 -1.93
C MET A 20 9.34 -17.84 -1.04
N LYS A 21 8.77 -17.53 0.13
CA LYS A 21 8.25 -18.51 1.09
C LYS A 21 6.78 -18.87 0.88
N PHE A 22 6.12 -18.32 -0.14
CA PHE A 22 4.67 -18.39 -0.36
C PHE A 22 4.15 -19.78 -0.82
N GLY A 23 4.90 -20.86 -0.57
CA GLY A 23 4.67 -22.18 -1.16
C GLY A 23 3.82 -23.17 -0.38
N GLU A 24 3.58 -22.99 0.93
CA GLU A 24 3.11 -24.14 1.74
C GLU A 24 1.95 -23.88 2.71
N GLN A 25 1.51 -22.64 2.99
CA GLN A 25 0.58 -22.41 4.13
C GLN A 25 -0.49 -21.31 3.97
N GLN A 26 -0.63 -20.64 2.81
CA GLN A 26 -1.44 -19.41 2.75
C GLN A 26 -2.82 -19.53 2.10
N ASN A 27 -3.14 -20.59 1.36
CA ASN A 27 -4.48 -20.73 0.76
C ASN A 27 -5.56 -20.90 1.85
N ASP A 28 -5.24 -21.50 3.00
CA ASP A 28 -6.16 -21.66 4.14
C ASP A 28 -6.35 -20.36 4.96
N LYS A 29 -5.33 -19.50 5.06
CA LYS A 29 -5.42 -18.22 5.79
C LYS A 29 -6.18 -17.14 5.04
N VAL A 30 -6.28 -17.25 3.71
CA VAL A 30 -7.03 -16.32 2.85
C VAL A 30 -8.53 -16.38 3.13
N ALA A 31 -9.07 -17.54 3.50
CA ALA A 31 -10.48 -17.70 3.84
C ALA A 31 -10.79 -17.20 5.26
N GLU A 32 -9.91 -17.43 6.24
CA GLU A 32 -10.15 -17.03 7.64
C GLU A 32 -10.12 -15.51 7.87
N ASP A 33 -9.28 -14.76 7.14
CA ASP A 33 -9.14 -13.30 7.31
C ASP A 33 -10.30 -12.52 6.65
N ASP A 34 -10.81 -13.01 5.51
CA ASP A 34 -12.02 -12.47 4.89
C ASP A 34 -13.26 -12.74 5.78
N LEU A 35 -13.29 -13.86 6.51
CA LEU A 35 -14.32 -14.16 7.52
C LEU A 35 -14.17 -13.36 8.82
N ALA A 36 -12.94 -13.12 9.30
CA ALA A 36 -12.68 -12.35 10.52
C ALA A 36 -13.02 -10.86 10.34
N THR A 37 -12.91 -10.34 9.12
CA THR A 37 -13.35 -8.97 8.78
C THR A 37 -14.87 -8.81 8.83
N GLU A 38 -15.65 -9.90 8.70
CA GLU A 38 -17.12 -9.89 8.83
C GLU A 38 -17.62 -10.00 10.27
N ILE A 39 -16.75 -10.22 11.27
CA ILE A 39 -17.13 -10.29 12.70
C ILE A 39 -17.04 -8.88 13.35
N TYR A 40 -17.63 -7.88 12.71
CA TYR A 40 -17.75 -6.52 13.26
C TYR A 40 -19.21 -6.15 13.54
N ASP A 41 -19.43 -5.48 14.66
CA ASP A 41 -20.72 -5.19 15.28
C ASP A 41 -21.65 -4.41 14.31
N PRO A 42 -22.88 -4.88 13.98
CA PRO A 42 -23.69 -4.35 12.87
C PRO A 42 -24.30 -2.95 13.07
N MET A 43 -23.95 -2.22 14.13
CA MET A 43 -24.67 -0.99 14.50
C MET A 43 -23.98 0.32 14.11
N ASP A 44 -22.67 0.32 13.87
CA ASP A 44 -21.95 1.48 13.34
C ASP A 44 -20.81 0.97 12.43
N GLY A 45 -20.78 1.43 11.18
CA GLY A 45 -19.73 1.04 10.24
C GLY A 45 -18.34 1.48 10.71
N PRO A 46 -17.25 1.05 10.04
CA PRO A 46 -15.90 1.47 10.42
C PRO A 46 -15.79 2.99 10.39
N SER A 47 -15.13 3.55 11.41
CA SER A 47 -14.93 4.99 11.49
C SER A 47 -14.05 5.48 10.33
N GLU A 48 -14.15 6.76 9.96
CA GLU A 48 -13.30 7.32 8.91
C GLU A 48 -11.80 7.17 9.24
N GLU A 49 -11.44 7.29 10.52
CA GLU A 49 -10.07 7.04 11.01
C GLU A 49 -9.60 5.61 10.73
N GLU A 50 -10.42 4.61 11.05
CA GLU A 50 -10.11 3.19 10.82
C GLU A 50 -9.88 2.90 9.34
N VAL A 51 -10.71 3.45 8.46
CA VAL A 51 -10.61 3.30 7.00
C VAL A 51 -9.25 3.84 6.51
N TYR A 52 -8.85 5.04 6.95
CA TYR A 52 -7.56 5.59 6.52
C TYR A 52 -6.36 4.88 7.16
N LEU A 53 -6.45 4.45 8.41
CA LEU A 53 -5.38 3.69 9.07
C LEU A 53 -5.19 2.29 8.44
N ALA A 54 -6.27 1.69 7.94
CA ALA A 54 -6.22 0.48 7.11
C ALA A 54 -5.61 0.73 5.70
N GLY A 55 -5.38 1.99 5.35
CA GLY A 55 -4.81 2.39 4.07
C GLY A 55 -5.81 2.36 2.91
N GLU A 56 -7.12 2.40 3.21
CA GLU A 56 -8.20 2.30 2.22
C GLU A 56 -8.50 3.67 1.57
N TYR A 57 -7.47 4.27 0.98
CA TYR A 57 -7.61 5.47 0.16
C TYR A 57 -8.23 5.09 -1.20
N LYS A 58 -9.11 5.94 -1.75
CA LYS A 58 -9.76 5.65 -3.04
C LYS A 58 -8.79 5.30 -4.16
N THR A 59 -7.67 6.03 -4.27
CA THR A 59 -6.62 5.71 -5.26
C THR A 59 -6.01 4.33 -5.00
N ILE A 60 -5.80 3.93 -3.75
CA ILE A 60 -5.29 2.60 -3.40
C ILE A 60 -6.32 1.51 -3.70
N LEU A 61 -7.59 1.73 -3.38
CA LEU A 61 -8.68 0.81 -3.70
C LEU A 61 -8.82 0.58 -5.22
N GLN A 62 -8.74 1.66 -6.01
CA GLN A 62 -8.74 1.57 -7.46
C GLN A 62 -7.51 0.84 -7.99
N LEU A 63 -6.33 1.10 -7.42
CA LEU A 63 -5.09 0.40 -7.76
C LEU A 63 -5.23 -1.11 -7.51
N VAL A 64 -5.71 -1.49 -6.33
CA VAL A 64 -5.96 -2.88 -5.96
C VAL A 64 -6.96 -3.55 -6.88
N GLY A 65 -8.00 -2.82 -7.32
CA GLY A 65 -9.02 -3.36 -8.23
C GLY A 65 -8.52 -3.68 -9.64
N ILE A 66 -7.42 -3.07 -10.10
CA ILE A 66 -6.87 -3.31 -11.45
C ILE A 66 -5.69 -4.29 -11.47
N LEU A 67 -5.09 -4.58 -10.30
CA LEU A 67 -3.97 -5.50 -10.17
C LEU A 67 -4.46 -6.96 -10.18
N SER A 68 -3.79 -7.84 -10.92
CA SER A 68 -4.14 -9.26 -11.01
C SER A 68 -4.24 -9.96 -9.64
N HIS A 69 -3.37 -9.59 -8.72
CA HIS A 69 -3.30 -10.10 -7.35
C HIS A 69 -3.50 -9.00 -6.30
N GLY A 70 -4.26 -7.94 -6.63
CA GLY A 70 -4.30 -6.71 -5.85
C GLY A 70 -4.61 -6.87 -4.36
N LYS A 71 -5.63 -7.68 -4.01
CA LYS A 71 -5.99 -7.91 -2.60
C LYS A 71 -4.86 -8.57 -1.82
N VAL A 72 -4.29 -9.65 -2.37
CA VAL A 72 -3.18 -10.39 -1.75
C VAL A 72 -1.93 -9.51 -1.65
N ALA A 73 -1.61 -8.79 -2.72
CA ALA A 73 -0.50 -7.85 -2.77
C ALA A 73 -0.62 -6.74 -1.71
N LYS A 74 -1.83 -6.18 -1.52
CA LYS A 74 -2.11 -5.20 -0.46
C LYS A 74 -1.88 -5.82 0.92
N ARG A 75 -2.50 -6.96 1.23
CA ARG A 75 -2.33 -7.62 2.55
C ARG A 75 -0.86 -7.94 2.86
N MET A 76 -0.11 -8.43 1.87
CA MET A 76 1.34 -8.67 2.01
C MET A 76 2.10 -7.37 2.32
N THR A 77 1.75 -6.28 1.64
CA THR A 77 2.36 -4.97 1.84
C THR A 77 2.03 -4.40 3.21
N ASP A 78 0.76 -4.46 3.62
CA ASP A 78 0.28 -4.00 4.92
C ASP A 78 0.99 -4.74 6.05
N ARG A 79 1.04 -6.07 5.97
CA ARG A 79 1.77 -6.91 6.91
C ARG A 79 3.26 -6.55 6.98
N ALA A 80 3.90 -6.34 5.81
CA ALA A 80 5.31 -5.95 5.77
C ALA A 80 5.53 -4.56 6.40
N ILE A 81 4.62 -3.61 6.20
CA ILE A 81 4.67 -2.29 6.83
C ILE A 81 4.51 -2.40 8.35
N ASP A 82 3.60 -3.26 8.83
CA ASP A 82 3.35 -3.44 10.26
C ASP A 82 4.51 -4.13 10.97
N LEU A 83 5.15 -5.11 10.32
CA LEU A 83 6.37 -5.73 10.87
C LEU A 83 7.54 -4.74 11.00
N MET A 84 7.53 -3.65 10.23
CA MET A 84 8.58 -2.63 10.21
C MET A 84 8.18 -1.33 10.93
N GLN A 85 7.12 -1.38 11.75
CA GLN A 85 6.49 -0.20 12.33
C GLN A 85 7.37 0.59 13.33
N ASP A 86 8.36 -0.06 13.95
CA ASP A 86 9.24 0.54 14.96
C ASP A 86 10.06 1.74 14.44
N VAL A 87 10.26 1.83 13.12
CA VAL A 87 10.90 2.99 12.49
C VAL A 87 9.86 4.03 12.08
N GLN A 88 8.91 3.61 11.24
CA GLN A 88 7.78 4.42 10.79
C GLN A 88 6.79 3.51 10.05
N ASN A 89 5.55 3.42 10.55
CA ASN A 89 4.47 2.82 9.79
C ASN A 89 3.99 3.81 8.71
N LEU A 90 4.08 3.41 7.44
CA LEU A 90 3.77 4.30 6.31
C LEU A 90 2.29 4.69 6.25
N ARG A 91 1.37 3.77 6.58
CA ARG A 91 -0.09 4.03 6.56
C ARG A 91 -0.47 5.06 7.62
N LYS A 92 0.01 4.86 8.86
CA LYS A 92 -0.16 5.83 9.96
C LYS A 92 0.43 7.20 9.58
N ALA A 93 1.61 7.22 8.97
CA ALA A 93 2.24 8.46 8.55
C ALA A 93 1.43 9.21 7.48
N ILE A 94 0.85 8.52 6.49
CA ILE A 94 -0.02 9.15 5.49
C ILE A 94 -1.21 9.81 6.19
N TYR A 95 -1.89 9.10 7.09
CA TYR A 95 -3.02 9.64 7.84
C TYR A 95 -2.63 10.85 8.70
N ASP A 96 -1.53 10.79 9.44
CA ASP A 96 -1.02 11.91 10.23
C ASP A 96 -0.78 13.17 9.39
N TYR A 97 -0.18 13.02 8.21
CA TYR A 97 0.07 14.16 7.32
C TYR A 97 -1.20 14.69 6.66
N LYS A 98 -2.19 13.83 6.39
CA LYS A 98 -3.53 14.24 5.94
C LYS A 98 -4.20 15.14 6.99
N LEU A 99 -4.29 14.70 8.25
CA LEU A 99 -4.88 15.49 9.33
C LEU A 99 -4.15 16.84 9.53
N LYS A 100 -2.81 16.83 9.48
CA LYS A 100 -2.01 18.07 9.58
C LYS A 100 -2.27 19.03 8.42
N ALA A 101 -2.48 18.51 7.21
CA ALA A 101 -2.80 19.32 6.04
C ALA A 101 -4.19 19.96 6.16
N GLU A 102 -5.18 19.20 6.65
CA GLU A 102 -6.56 19.65 6.84
C GLU A 102 -6.70 20.69 7.95
N ALA A 103 -5.88 20.58 9.01
CA ALA A 103 -5.82 21.55 10.08
C ALA A 103 -5.14 22.89 9.67
N CYS A 104 -4.52 22.96 8.49
CA CYS A 104 -3.93 24.20 8.00
C CYS A 104 -4.99 25.11 7.35
N GLU A 105 -4.73 26.42 7.39
CA GLU A 105 -5.55 27.38 6.64
C GLU A 105 -5.58 27.02 5.14
N LYS A 106 -6.78 27.05 4.55
CA LYS A 106 -7.01 26.71 3.15
C LYS A 106 -6.14 27.58 2.25
N GLY A 107 -5.34 26.94 1.39
CA GLY A 107 -4.43 27.65 0.49
C GLY A 107 -3.15 28.18 1.14
N SER A 108 -2.86 27.83 2.39
CA SER A 108 -1.55 28.16 2.99
C SER A 108 -0.41 27.40 2.32
N ALA A 109 0.79 28.01 2.31
CA ALA A 109 2.00 27.37 1.78
C ALA A 109 2.36 26.09 2.56
N LYS A 110 2.17 26.12 3.89
CA LYS A 110 2.36 24.97 4.78
C LYS A 110 1.38 23.84 4.44
N GLY A 111 0.10 24.15 4.24
CA GLY A 111 -0.91 23.18 3.83
C GLY A 111 -0.55 22.49 2.51
N ARG A 112 -0.18 23.27 1.47
CA ARG A 112 0.30 22.71 0.18
C ARG A 112 1.51 21.80 0.34
N GLN A 113 2.47 22.18 1.18
CA GLN A 113 3.65 21.36 1.44
C GLN A 113 3.27 20.04 2.11
N LEU A 114 2.36 20.06 3.09
CA LEU A 114 1.90 18.86 3.78
C LEU A 114 1.14 17.93 2.82
N VAL A 115 0.23 18.45 1.99
CA VAL A 115 -0.43 17.66 0.94
C VAL A 115 0.58 16.98 0.02
N ASN A 116 1.60 17.71 -0.43
CA ASN A 116 2.66 17.12 -1.26
C ASN A 116 3.41 15.99 -0.54
N ILE A 117 3.65 16.11 0.77
CA ILE A 117 4.26 15.03 1.56
C ILE A 117 3.31 13.83 1.62
N THR A 118 2.04 14.04 1.93
CA THR A 118 1.01 12.99 2.02
C THR A 118 0.90 12.22 0.71
N VAL A 119 0.74 12.94 -0.41
CA VAL A 119 0.66 12.34 -1.76
C VAL A 119 1.92 11.55 -2.09
N ASN A 120 3.10 12.05 -1.75
CA ASN A 120 4.35 11.32 -1.99
C ASN A 120 4.46 10.04 -1.15
N TYR A 121 3.87 10.00 0.04
CA TYR A 121 3.82 8.79 0.86
C TYR A 121 2.79 7.81 0.34
N LEU A 122 1.63 8.31 -0.12
CA LEU A 122 0.60 7.51 -0.77
C LEU A 122 1.12 6.85 -2.05
N TYR A 123 1.86 7.61 -2.88
CA TYR A 123 2.56 7.08 -4.05
C TYR A 123 3.48 5.92 -3.67
N ARG A 124 4.33 6.09 -2.64
CA ARG A 124 5.24 5.02 -2.19
C ARG A 124 4.49 3.79 -1.73
N TYR A 125 3.41 3.98 -0.97
CA TYR A 125 2.57 2.87 -0.50
C TYR A 125 1.95 2.12 -1.69
N GLY A 126 1.36 2.83 -2.65
CA GLY A 126 0.85 2.25 -3.89
C GLY A 126 1.93 1.52 -4.69
N THR A 127 3.12 2.09 -4.85
CA THR A 127 4.24 1.43 -5.54
C THR A 127 4.67 0.14 -4.85
N LEU A 128 4.66 0.08 -3.52
CA LEU A 128 4.96 -1.15 -2.77
C LEU A 128 3.93 -2.24 -3.01
N ILE A 129 2.63 -1.89 -3.07
CA ILE A 129 1.55 -2.83 -3.43
C ILE A 129 1.75 -3.35 -4.86
N VAL A 130 2.03 -2.46 -5.81
CA VAL A 130 2.28 -2.83 -7.21
C VAL A 130 3.51 -3.73 -7.33
N PHE A 131 4.56 -3.44 -6.56
CA PHE A 131 5.75 -4.28 -6.50
C PHE A 131 5.45 -5.66 -5.91
N ALA A 132 4.63 -5.74 -4.85
CA ALA A 132 4.18 -7.03 -4.31
C ALA A 132 3.39 -7.84 -5.34
N ASN A 133 2.47 -7.20 -6.10
CA ASN A 133 1.76 -7.85 -7.21
C ASN A 133 2.73 -8.40 -8.26
N TYR A 134 3.68 -7.57 -8.71
CA TYR A 134 4.72 -7.97 -9.65
C TYR A 134 5.50 -9.20 -9.14
N LEU A 135 5.90 -9.22 -7.87
CA LEU A 135 6.61 -10.37 -7.29
C LEU A 135 5.77 -11.65 -7.34
N ILE A 136 4.46 -11.57 -7.06
CA ILE A 136 3.53 -12.70 -7.16
C ILE A 136 3.49 -13.22 -8.60
N GLU A 137 3.29 -12.34 -9.59
CA GLU A 137 3.27 -12.74 -11.00
C GLU A 137 4.58 -13.37 -11.45
N MET A 138 5.73 -12.81 -11.04
CA MET A 138 7.04 -13.36 -11.39
C MET A 138 7.23 -14.75 -10.80
N ARG A 139 6.73 -15.01 -9.59
CA ARG A 139 6.76 -16.33 -8.99
C ARG A 139 5.91 -17.33 -9.78
N GLU A 140 4.68 -16.98 -10.13
CA GLU A 140 3.76 -17.84 -10.89
C GLU A 140 4.30 -18.19 -12.28
N LYS A 141 4.92 -17.20 -12.94
CA LYS A 141 5.54 -17.33 -14.25
C LYS A 141 6.94 -17.99 -14.20
N GLN A 142 7.36 -18.53 -13.05
CA GLN A 142 8.68 -19.14 -12.83
C GLN A 142 9.85 -18.22 -13.21
N GLY A 143 9.70 -16.91 -12.98
CA GLY A 143 10.75 -15.91 -13.12
C GLY A 143 11.11 -15.59 -14.56
N LEU A 144 10.12 -15.22 -15.39
CA LEU A 144 10.26 -14.82 -16.81
C LEU A 144 11.28 -13.69 -17.13
N GLY A 145 12.16 -13.30 -16.21
CA GLY A 145 13.32 -12.44 -16.47
C GLY A 145 12.99 -10.96 -16.67
N VAL A 146 11.71 -10.60 -16.76
CA VAL A 146 11.25 -9.21 -16.89
C VAL A 146 11.51 -8.49 -15.57
N THR A 147 12.18 -7.35 -15.62
CA THR A 147 12.43 -6.52 -14.44
C THR A 147 11.19 -5.71 -14.05
N PHE A 148 11.11 -5.23 -12.80
CA PHE A 148 9.98 -4.42 -12.35
C PHE A 148 9.70 -3.18 -13.22
N PRO A 149 10.71 -2.38 -13.64
CA PRO A 149 10.46 -1.24 -14.51
C PRO A 149 9.93 -1.62 -15.90
N GLU A 150 10.41 -2.72 -16.48
CA GLU A 150 9.94 -3.22 -17.78
C GLU A 150 8.49 -3.68 -17.68
N TRP A 151 8.16 -4.49 -16.66
CA TRP A 151 6.79 -4.91 -16.39
C TRP A 151 5.87 -3.70 -16.17
N LEU A 152 6.30 -2.70 -15.38
CA LEU A 152 5.49 -1.51 -15.11
C LEU A 152 5.25 -0.67 -16.38
N HIS A 153 6.18 -0.65 -17.33
CA HIS A 153 6.02 0.05 -18.60
C HIS A 153 4.91 -0.55 -19.46
N GLU A 154 4.72 -1.87 -19.40
CA GLU A 154 3.65 -2.58 -20.10
C GLU A 154 2.27 -2.33 -19.49
N HIS A 155 2.21 -2.01 -18.18
CA HIS A 155 0.98 -1.74 -17.43
C HIS A 155 0.75 -0.23 -17.25
N ARG A 156 0.49 0.47 -18.36
CA ARG A 156 0.39 1.95 -18.38
C ARG A 156 -0.74 2.50 -17.51
N GLU A 157 -1.83 1.76 -17.36
CA GLU A 157 -2.95 2.08 -16.49
C GLU A 157 -2.54 2.16 -15.01
N ILE A 158 -1.63 1.29 -14.56
CA ILE A 158 -1.07 1.33 -13.21
C ILE A 158 -0.25 2.61 -13.02
N THR A 159 0.64 2.91 -13.98
CA THR A 159 1.48 4.11 -13.92
C THR A 159 0.64 5.39 -13.87
N LYS A 160 -0.38 5.50 -14.74
CA LYS A 160 -1.30 6.64 -14.76
C LYS A 160 -2.04 6.82 -13.44
N LEU A 161 -2.40 5.72 -12.77
CA LEU A 161 -3.11 5.76 -11.51
C LEU A 161 -2.19 6.17 -10.36
N LEU A 162 -0.96 5.65 -10.32
CA LEU A 162 0.07 6.06 -9.34
C LEU A 162 0.42 7.55 -9.46
N GLU A 163 0.46 8.10 -10.66
CA GLU A 163 0.80 9.53 -10.89
C GLU A 163 -0.27 10.52 -10.39
N ARG A 164 -1.46 10.05 -10.00
CA ARG A 164 -2.52 10.91 -9.46
C ARG A 164 -2.08 11.56 -8.16
N ARG A 165 -2.02 12.89 -8.16
CA ARG A 165 -1.69 13.69 -6.98
C ARG A 165 -2.94 14.12 -6.19
N SER A 166 -3.77 13.14 -5.81
CA SER A 166 -4.99 13.37 -5.02
C SER A 166 -5.04 12.44 -3.81
N LEU A 167 -5.60 12.92 -2.70
CA LEU A 167 -5.93 12.11 -1.53
C LEU A 167 -7.35 11.52 -1.62
N ASP A 168 -8.18 12.06 -2.50
CA ASP A 168 -9.59 11.69 -2.77
C ASP A 168 -9.80 11.10 -4.17
#